data_AF-A0A1Y4L177-F1
#
_entry.id   AF-A0A1Y4L177-F1
#
_cell.length_a   1.000
_cell.length_b   1.000
_cell.length_c   1.000
_cell.angle_alpha   90.00
_cell.angle_beta   90.00
_cell.angle_gamma   90.00
#
_symmetry.space_group_name_H-M   'P 1'
#
loop_
_entity.id
_entity.type
_entity.pdbx_description
1 polymer ?
#
loop_
_entity_poly.entity_id
_entity_poly.type
_entity_poly.pdbx_seq_one_letter_code
_entity_poly.pdbx_strand_id
1 'polypeptide(L)'
;MNRIQFMSELNALLRDIPDEEREEALQYYNDYFDDAGEEMEDQIIEELGSPKKVADIIKQGMRGTDEETTEYRETGYTDTRFEDRDMPAGRPYQKYKEPVDVEKVQKSNRTLKIILIVLLAIFFGPIVIPLGIGLVALILGLALGIGGMLVGLVCAMAAIAVSGIICLVAGVIQLFYHPVIGLMIIGLGAIALSIGVALTALFVKACALAIPAIFRFVVSLLRRIFQRNRKEAV
;
A
#
# COMPACT_ATOMS: atom_id res chain seq x y z
N MET A 1 -27.68 -33.56 27.46
CA MET A 1 -26.49 -34.24 26.91
C MET A 1 -25.30 -33.59 27.58
N ASN A 2 -24.28 -34.33 28.01
CA ASN A 2 -23.10 -33.73 28.65
C ASN A 2 -22.02 -33.35 27.62
N ARG A 3 -21.04 -32.53 28.01
CA ARG A 3 -19.93 -32.08 27.14
C ARG A 3 -19.26 -33.24 26.40
N ILE A 4 -18.96 -34.32 27.11
CA ILE A 4 -18.26 -35.49 26.54
C ILE A 4 -19.10 -36.14 25.41
N GLN A 5 -20.40 -36.27 25.60
CA GLN A 5 -21.31 -36.78 24.58
C GLN A 5 -21.41 -35.82 23.39
N PHE A 6 -21.51 -34.51 23.65
CA PHE A 6 -21.56 -33.48 22.61
C PHE A 6 -20.32 -33.53 21.70
N MET A 7 -19.13 -33.54 22.30
CA MET A 7 -17.87 -33.55 21.57
C MET A 7 -17.63 -34.87 20.82
N SER A 8 -18.05 -35.99 21.39
CA SER A 8 -18.00 -37.29 20.72
C SER A 8 -18.89 -37.35 19.48
N GLU A 9 -20.11 -36.81 19.58
CA GLU A 9 -21.05 -36.77 18.45
C GLU A 9 -20.60 -35.77 17.38
N LEU A 10 -20.07 -34.61 17.78
CA LEU A 10 -19.48 -33.64 16.86
C LEU A 10 -18.30 -34.25 16.09
N ASN A 11 -17.40 -34.96 16.76
CA ASN A 11 -16.28 -35.67 16.11
C ASN A 11 -16.77 -36.71 15.11
N ALA A 12 -17.80 -37.49 15.47
CA ALA A 12 -18.39 -38.48 14.55
C ALA A 12 -19.00 -37.83 13.30
N LEU A 13 -19.64 -36.67 13.48
CA LEU A 13 -20.27 -35.91 12.40
C LEU A 13 -19.28 -35.18 11.50
N LEU A 14 -18.05 -34.92 11.96
CA LEU A 14 -16.97 -34.26 11.19
C LEU A 14 -15.99 -35.26 10.55
N ARG A 15 -16.30 -36.56 10.49
CA ARG A 15 -15.42 -37.57 9.85
C ARG A 15 -15.25 -37.41 8.34
N ASP A 16 -16.11 -36.63 7.71
CA ASP A 16 -16.15 -36.37 6.28
C ASP A 16 -15.29 -35.16 5.84
N ILE A 17 -14.62 -34.49 6.78
CA ILE A 17 -13.70 -33.37 6.52
C ILE A 17 -12.25 -33.79 6.85
N PRO A 18 -11.22 -33.10 6.30
CA PRO A 18 -9.81 -33.37 6.57
C PRO A 18 -9.49 -33.46 8.07
N ASP A 19 -8.56 -34.35 8.42
CA ASP A 19 -8.22 -34.63 9.82
C ASP A 19 -7.74 -33.38 10.57
N GLU A 20 -6.97 -32.51 9.90
CA GLU A 20 -6.44 -31.26 10.45
C GLU A 20 -7.56 -30.25 10.77
N GLU A 21 -8.52 -30.04 9.85
CA GLU A 21 -9.66 -29.15 10.06
C GLU A 21 -10.62 -29.68 11.13
N ARG A 22 -10.76 -31.00 11.22
CA ARG A 22 -11.54 -31.66 12.28
C ARG A 22 -10.91 -31.46 13.65
N GLU A 23 -9.60 -31.65 13.76
CA GLU A 23 -8.87 -31.44 15.02
C GLU A 23 -8.96 -29.98 15.48
N GLU A 24 -8.77 -29.03 14.57
CA GLU A 24 -8.90 -27.59 14.85
C GLU A 24 -10.32 -27.22 15.31
N ALA A 25 -11.35 -27.71 14.61
CA ALA A 25 -12.73 -27.45 15.00
C ALA A 25 -13.06 -28.05 16.37
N LEU A 26 -12.63 -29.28 16.65
CA LEU A 26 -12.85 -29.90 17.96
C LEU A 26 -12.07 -29.20 19.08
N GLN A 27 -10.87 -28.70 18.79
CA GLN A 27 -10.10 -27.92 19.76
C GLN A 27 -10.80 -26.61 20.09
N TYR A 28 -11.30 -25.88 19.08
CA TYR A 28 -12.02 -24.62 19.28
C TYR A 28 -13.22 -24.77 20.23
N TYR A 29 -14.06 -25.80 20.03
CA TYR A 29 -15.20 -26.03 20.93
C TYR A 29 -14.78 -26.54 22.30
N ASN A 30 -13.70 -27.33 22.41
CA ASN A 30 -13.16 -27.72 23.71
C ASN A 30 -12.68 -26.51 24.52
N ASP A 31 -11.92 -25.62 23.88
CA ASP A 31 -11.42 -24.39 24.51
C ASP A 31 -12.60 -23.51 24.96
N TYR A 32 -13.68 -23.45 24.17
CA TYR A 32 -14.91 -22.74 24.54
C TYR A 32 -15.59 -23.32 25.80
N PHE A 33 -15.65 -24.64 25.92
CA PHE A 33 -16.17 -25.30 27.13
C PHE A 33 -15.23 -25.09 28.33
N ASP A 34 -13.92 -25.12 28.11
CA ASP A 34 -12.91 -24.94 29.16
C ASP A 34 -12.90 -23.51 29.72
N ASP A 35 -13.04 -22.50 28.85
CA ASP A 35 -13.10 -21.08 29.24
C ASP A 35 -14.35 -20.74 30.07
N ALA A 36 -15.46 -21.44 29.81
CA ALA A 36 -16.71 -21.27 30.55
C ALA A 36 -16.73 -22.03 31.88
N GLY A 37 -15.96 -23.12 31.99
CA GLY A 37 -15.90 -23.97 33.18
C GLY A 37 -17.11 -24.88 33.36
N GLU A 38 -16.95 -25.88 34.24
CA GLU A 38 -17.91 -26.98 34.44
C GLU A 38 -19.33 -26.51 34.82
N GLU A 39 -19.47 -25.34 35.44
CA GLU A 39 -20.75 -24.79 35.90
C GLU A 39 -21.64 -24.26 34.77
N MET A 40 -21.08 -24.02 33.58
CA MET A 40 -21.80 -23.43 32.43
C MET A 40 -21.94 -24.39 31.24
N GLU A 41 -21.47 -25.63 31.34
CA GLU A 41 -21.52 -26.61 30.23
C GLU A 41 -22.94 -26.88 29.73
N ASP A 42 -23.92 -27.03 30.64
CA ASP A 42 -25.31 -27.31 30.26
C ASP A 42 -25.96 -26.13 29.51
N GLN A 43 -25.63 -24.90 29.91
CA GLN A 43 -26.13 -23.68 29.26
C GLN A 43 -25.53 -23.50 27.86
N ILE A 44 -24.24 -23.80 27.73
CA ILE A 44 -23.54 -23.77 26.44
C ILE A 44 -24.14 -24.80 25.46
N ILE A 45 -24.46 -26.00 25.93
CA ILE A 45 -25.07 -27.03 25.07
C ILE A 45 -26.45 -26.59 24.58
N GLU A 46 -27.21 -25.86 25.39
CA GLU A 46 -28.49 -25.28 24.97
C GLU A 46 -28.29 -24.16 23.94
N GLU A 47 -27.29 -23.30 24.11
CA GLU A 47 -26.94 -22.20 23.21
C GLU A 47 -26.41 -22.70 21.85
N LEU A 48 -25.48 -23.65 21.87
CA LEU A 48 -24.92 -24.29 20.67
C LEU A 48 -25.99 -25.13 19.93
N GLY A 49 -26.98 -25.65 20.65
CA GLY A 49 -28.03 -26.51 20.12
C GLY A 49 -27.53 -27.94 19.86
N SER A 50 -28.01 -28.58 18.79
CA SER A 50 -27.60 -29.96 18.48
C SER A 50 -26.19 -30.02 17.85
N PRO A 51 -25.35 -31.03 18.16
CA PRO A 51 -24.05 -31.25 17.50
C PRO A 51 -24.12 -31.26 15.98
N LYS A 52 -25.22 -31.76 15.42
CA LYS A 52 -25.50 -31.76 13.97
C LYS A 52 -25.54 -30.36 13.36
N LYS A 53 -26.17 -29.41 14.04
CA LYS A 53 -26.28 -28.02 13.60
C LYS A 53 -24.89 -27.36 13.56
N VAL A 54 -24.08 -27.63 14.59
CA VAL A 54 -22.70 -27.14 14.66
C VAL A 54 -21.84 -27.75 13.54
N ALA A 55 -21.94 -29.06 13.30
CA ALA A 55 -21.26 -29.73 12.20
C ALA A 55 -21.66 -29.17 10.82
N ASP A 56 -22.95 -28.87 10.61
CA ASP A 56 -23.43 -28.29 9.35
C ASP A 56 -22.89 -26.87 9.11
N ILE A 57 -22.76 -26.05 10.16
CA ILE A 57 -22.17 -24.70 10.07
C ILE A 57 -20.69 -24.79 9.69
N ILE A 58 -19.93 -25.66 10.35
CA ILE A 58 -18.50 -25.85 10.06
C ILE A 58 -18.32 -26.28 8.60
N LYS A 59 -19.09 -27.28 8.13
CA LYS A 59 -19.06 -27.76 6.75
C LYS A 59 -19.48 -26.72 5.72
N GLN A 60 -20.45 -25.87 6.04
CA GLN A 60 -20.87 -24.79 5.14
C GLN A 60 -19.80 -23.69 5.05
N GLY A 61 -19.13 -23.36 6.16
CA GLY A 61 -17.99 -22.43 6.18
C GLY A 61 -16.84 -22.88 5.27
N MET A 62 -16.58 -24.19 5.21
CA MET A 62 -15.52 -24.77 4.38
C MET A 62 -15.91 -24.94 2.91
N ARG A 63 -17.21 -25.01 2.59
CA ARG A 63 -17.71 -25.05 1.20
C ARG A 63 -17.72 -23.69 0.50
N GLY A 64 -17.40 -22.61 1.21
CA GLY A 64 -17.48 -21.23 0.74
C GLY A 64 -16.24 -20.65 0.06
N THR A 65 -15.39 -21.47 -0.56
CA THR A 65 -14.25 -20.97 -1.36
C THR A 65 -14.61 -20.78 -2.85
N ASP A 66 -15.73 -21.32 -3.31
CA ASP A 66 -16.20 -21.15 -4.69
C ASP A 66 -17.64 -20.60 -4.71
N GLU A 67 -17.79 -19.28 -4.59
CA GLU A 67 -18.79 -18.48 -5.33
C GLU A 67 -18.77 -17.03 -4.84
N GLU A 68 -18.27 -16.16 -5.73
CA GLU A 68 -18.32 -14.71 -5.63
C GLU A 68 -19.76 -14.22 -5.34
N THR A 69 -20.05 -13.76 -4.12
CA THR A 69 -21.11 -12.76 -3.87
C THR A 69 -20.99 -12.15 -2.46
N THR A 70 -19.90 -11.42 -2.23
CA THR A 70 -19.80 -10.51 -1.08
C THR A 70 -19.41 -9.12 -1.58
N GLU A 71 -20.40 -8.32 -1.96
CA GLU A 71 -20.19 -6.89 -2.16
C GLU A 71 -20.03 -6.20 -0.81
N TYR A 72 -18.83 -5.70 -0.53
CA TYR A 72 -18.57 -4.79 0.59
C TYR A 72 -19.30 -3.46 0.35
N ARG A 73 -20.39 -3.21 1.08
CA ARG A 73 -20.97 -1.87 1.26
C ARG A 73 -20.77 -1.39 2.71
N GLU A 74 -20.40 -0.12 2.84
CA GLU A 74 -20.06 0.58 4.09
C GLU A 74 -21.20 0.64 5.12
N THR A 75 -22.41 0.18 4.76
CA THR A 75 -23.61 0.21 5.60
C THR A 75 -23.97 -1.11 6.31
N GLY A 76 -23.18 -2.18 6.17
CA GLY A 76 -23.31 -3.41 6.98
C GLY A 76 -23.94 -4.61 6.27
N TYR A 77 -24.08 -5.73 6.99
CA TYR A 77 -24.63 -7.00 6.49
C TYR A 77 -26.13 -6.85 6.19
N THR A 78 -26.48 -6.81 4.91
CA THR A 78 -27.86 -7.02 4.47
C THR A 78 -27.87 -8.33 3.68
N ASP A 79 -28.46 -9.36 4.26
CA ASP A 79 -28.63 -10.65 3.60
C ASP A 79 -29.76 -10.51 2.58
N THR A 80 -29.40 -10.33 1.31
CA THR A 80 -30.35 -10.21 0.19
C THR A 80 -31.00 -11.54 -0.18
N ARG A 81 -30.61 -12.66 0.45
CA ARG A 81 -31.13 -14.00 0.15
C ARG A 81 -32.60 -14.20 0.54
N PHE A 82 -33.20 -13.23 1.23
CA PHE A 82 -34.59 -13.25 1.66
C PHE A 82 -35.48 -12.18 1.02
N GLU A 83 -34.96 -11.33 0.11
CA GLU A 83 -35.80 -10.30 -0.53
C GLU A 83 -36.68 -10.82 -1.67
N ASP A 84 -36.35 -11.95 -2.28
CA ASP A 84 -37.15 -12.53 -3.37
C ASP A 84 -37.95 -13.76 -2.91
N ARG A 85 -39.09 -13.50 -2.28
CA ARG A 85 -40.21 -14.45 -2.28
C ARG A 85 -41.53 -13.70 -2.27
N ASP A 86 -42.14 -13.59 -3.46
CA ASP A 86 -43.55 -13.24 -3.62
C ASP A 86 -44.42 -14.12 -2.71
N MET A 87 -44.99 -13.52 -1.67
CA MET A 87 -45.91 -14.20 -0.75
C MET A 87 -47.32 -13.62 -0.94
N PRO A 88 -48.34 -14.44 -1.26
CA PRO A 88 -49.70 -13.95 -1.43
C PRO A 88 -50.30 -13.51 -0.10
N ALA A 89 -51.12 -12.46 -0.17
CA ALA A 89 -51.67 -11.73 0.96
C ALA A 89 -52.50 -12.60 1.92
N GLY A 90 -52.27 -12.42 3.23
CA GLY A 90 -53.28 -12.73 4.25
C GLY A 90 -52.76 -13.07 5.64
N ARG A 91 -52.49 -12.05 6.47
CA ARG A 91 -52.84 -11.92 7.92
C ARG A 91 -52.11 -10.74 8.55
N PRO A 92 -52.72 -10.00 9.49
CA PRO A 92 -52.07 -8.87 10.14
C PRO A 92 -50.98 -9.38 11.09
N TYR A 93 -49.73 -8.98 10.84
CA TYR A 93 -48.58 -9.31 11.68
C TYR A 93 -48.56 -8.40 12.91
N GLN A 94 -48.88 -8.95 14.08
CA GLN A 94 -48.88 -8.24 15.35
C GLN A 94 -47.45 -8.30 15.93
N LYS A 95 -46.82 -7.13 16.02
CA LYS A 95 -45.45 -6.94 16.49
C LYS A 95 -45.39 -7.09 18.01
N TYR A 96 -45.01 -8.28 18.49
CA TYR A 96 -44.71 -8.51 19.90
C TYR A 96 -43.24 -8.15 20.17
N LYS A 97 -42.99 -7.27 21.15
CA LYS A 97 -41.66 -6.95 21.68
C LYS A 97 -41.53 -7.67 23.02
N GLU A 98 -40.75 -8.74 23.08
CA GLU A 98 -40.21 -9.25 24.34
C GLU A 98 -38.78 -8.73 24.54
N PRO A 99 -38.37 -8.49 25.81
CA PRO A 99 -37.05 -7.98 26.14
C PRO A 99 -36.06 -9.14 26.11
N VAL A 100 -35.24 -9.18 25.06
CA VAL A 100 -34.05 -10.05 25.02
C VAL A 100 -32.95 -9.35 25.82
N ASP A 101 -32.51 -9.95 26.91
CA ASP A 101 -31.27 -9.58 27.60
C ASP A 101 -30.10 -9.90 26.67
N VAL A 102 -29.69 -8.86 25.93
CA VAL A 102 -28.55 -8.91 25.04
C VAL A 102 -27.30 -8.84 25.92
N GLU A 103 -26.69 -10.00 26.18
CA GLU A 103 -25.31 -10.05 26.63
C GLU A 103 -24.47 -9.21 25.66
N LYS A 104 -23.64 -8.32 26.22
CA LYS A 104 -23.04 -7.18 25.53
C LYS A 104 -22.19 -7.65 24.35
N VAL A 105 -22.81 -7.75 23.18
CA VAL A 105 -22.13 -7.56 21.90
C VAL A 105 -21.42 -6.23 22.06
N GLN A 106 -20.09 -6.28 22.20
CA GLN A 106 -19.25 -5.11 22.37
C GLN A 106 -19.48 -4.27 21.13
N LYS A 107 -20.44 -3.34 21.24
CA LYS A 107 -20.82 -2.44 20.17
C LYS A 107 -19.51 -1.79 19.79
N SER A 108 -19.00 -2.11 18.61
CA SER A 108 -17.77 -1.51 18.10
C SER A 108 -18.05 -0.02 18.15
N ASN A 109 -17.51 0.62 19.18
CA ASN A 109 -17.75 2.01 19.45
C ASN A 109 -16.96 2.72 18.37
N ARG A 110 -17.52 2.81 17.15
CA ARG A 110 -16.91 3.52 16.03
C ARG A 110 -16.50 4.90 16.50
N THR A 111 -17.30 5.51 17.37
CA THR A 111 -16.96 6.75 18.09
C THR A 111 -15.72 6.64 18.98
N LEU A 112 -15.54 5.59 19.79
CA LEU A 112 -14.30 5.40 20.57
C LEU A 112 -13.10 5.03 19.70
N LYS A 113 -13.27 4.24 18.64
CA LYS A 113 -12.21 3.96 17.67
C LYS A 113 -11.80 5.22 16.91
N ILE A 114 -12.75 6.07 16.52
CA ILE A 114 -12.50 7.38 15.91
C ILE A 114 -11.85 8.33 16.92
N ILE A 115 -12.34 8.42 18.16
CA ILE A 115 -11.72 9.21 19.23
C ILE A 115 -10.29 8.74 19.49
N LEU A 116 -10.04 7.42 19.49
CA LEU A 116 -8.72 6.84 19.65
C LEU A 116 -7.79 7.20 18.49
N ILE A 117 -8.28 7.14 17.24
CA ILE A 117 -7.52 7.58 16.06
C ILE A 117 -7.24 9.09 16.11
N VAL A 118 -8.20 9.90 16.53
CA VAL A 118 -8.04 11.36 16.66
C VAL A 118 -7.05 11.72 17.77
N LEU A 119 -7.11 11.04 18.92
CA LEU A 119 -6.18 11.20 20.03
C LEU A 119 -4.75 10.76 19.62
N LEU A 120 -4.65 9.65 18.90
CA LEU A 120 -3.39 9.16 18.35
C LEU A 120 -2.85 10.11 17.28
N ALA A 121 -3.69 10.66 16.42
CA ALA A 121 -3.30 11.66 15.42
C ALA A 121 -2.86 12.99 16.06
N ILE A 122 -3.40 13.38 17.22
CA ILE A 122 -2.92 14.55 17.97
C ILE A 122 -1.55 14.30 18.59
N PHE A 123 -1.28 13.10 19.10
CA PHE A 123 0.00 12.76 19.72
C PHE A 123 1.10 12.44 18.70
N PHE A 124 0.77 11.67 17.66
CA PHE A 124 1.70 11.23 16.61
C PHE A 124 1.72 12.14 15.40
N GLY A 125 0.65 12.88 15.08
CA GLY A 125 0.61 13.85 13.99
C GLY A 125 1.74 14.87 13.98
N PRO A 126 2.10 15.52 15.11
CA PRO A 126 3.22 16.47 15.14
C PRO A 126 4.59 15.80 14.90
N ILE A 127 4.69 14.47 14.94
CA ILE A 127 5.92 13.73 14.65
C ILE A 127 5.87 13.17 13.22
N VAL A 128 4.79 12.49 12.86
CA VAL A 128 4.63 11.78 11.58
C VAL A 128 4.52 12.75 10.40
N ILE A 129 3.78 13.86 10.57
CA ILE A 129 3.59 14.86 9.50
C ILE A 129 4.92 15.52 9.10
N PRO A 130 5.73 16.10 10.01
CA PRO A 130 7.01 16.68 9.62
C PRO A 130 8.02 15.63 9.16
N LEU A 131 7.98 14.40 9.67
CA LEU A 131 8.85 13.32 9.15
C LEU A 131 8.52 13.01 7.68
N GLY A 132 7.24 12.90 7.34
CA GLY A 132 6.78 12.66 5.98
C GLY A 132 7.13 13.82 5.03
N ILE A 133 6.85 15.06 5.44
CA ILE A 133 7.23 16.26 4.68
C ILE A 133 8.74 16.33 4.51
N GLY A 134 9.51 16.05 5.57
CA GLY A 134 10.96 16.04 5.54
C GLY A 134 11.52 15.01 4.56
N LEU A 135 10.96 13.81 4.50
CA LEU A 135 11.38 12.78 3.55
C LEU A 135 11.11 13.19 2.10
N VAL A 136 9.93 13.76 1.84
CA VAL A 136 9.56 14.26 0.51
C VAL A 136 10.44 15.45 0.12
N ALA A 137 10.67 16.39 1.03
CA ALA A 137 11.53 17.54 0.81
C ALA A 137 12.98 17.13 0.57
N LEU A 138 13.48 16.08 1.25
CA LEU A 138 14.81 15.54 1.03
C LEU A 138 14.95 14.92 -0.36
N ILE A 139 13.98 14.11 -0.79
CA ILE A 139 13.98 13.51 -2.13
C ILE A 139 13.91 14.60 -3.21
N LEU A 140 13.01 15.57 -3.02
CA LEU A 140 12.82 16.68 -3.96
C LEU A 140 14.04 17.60 -4.01
N GLY A 141 14.62 17.90 -2.84
CA GLY A 141 15.85 18.68 -2.73
C GLY A 141 17.04 17.98 -3.39
N LEU A 142 17.17 16.66 -3.25
CA LEU A 142 18.21 15.89 -3.92
C LEU A 142 18.01 15.87 -5.45
N ALA A 143 16.76 15.70 -5.91
CA ALA A 143 16.43 15.78 -7.33
C ALA A 143 16.73 17.16 -7.93
N LEU A 144 16.31 18.23 -7.25
CA LEU A 144 16.60 19.61 -7.66
C LEU A 144 18.10 19.92 -7.57
N GLY A 145 18.81 19.42 -6.56
CA GLY A 145 20.24 19.61 -6.39
C GLY A 145 21.04 18.95 -7.51
N ILE A 146 20.71 17.69 -7.87
CA ILE A 146 21.32 17.00 -9.01
C ILE A 146 21.00 17.74 -10.31
N GLY A 147 19.75 18.18 -10.50
CA GLY A 147 19.35 18.98 -11.67
C GLY A 147 20.14 20.30 -11.76
N GLY A 148 20.23 21.04 -10.65
CA GLY A 148 20.97 22.29 -10.57
C GLY A 148 22.46 22.11 -10.81
N MET A 149 23.06 21.04 -10.29
CA MET A 149 24.48 20.71 -10.54
C MET A 149 24.74 20.46 -12.03
N LEU A 150 23.84 19.73 -12.71
CA LEU A 150 23.95 19.49 -14.15
C LEU A 150 23.83 20.80 -14.95
N VAL A 151 22.87 21.66 -14.62
CA VAL A 151 22.72 22.97 -15.26
C VAL A 151 23.94 23.86 -15.01
N GLY A 152 24.45 23.89 -13.78
CA GLY A 152 25.67 24.63 -13.43
C GLY A 152 26.89 24.16 -14.22
N LEU A 153 27.03 22.85 -14.42
CA LEU A 153 28.09 22.27 -15.25
C LEU A 153 27.98 22.75 -16.71
N VAL A 154 26.78 22.80 -17.28
CA VAL A 154 26.55 23.34 -18.64
C VAL A 154 26.94 24.81 -18.71
N CYS A 155 26.52 25.62 -17.74
CA CYS A 155 26.88 27.03 -17.67
C CYS A 155 28.39 27.23 -17.57
N ALA A 156 29.09 26.41 -16.79
CA ALA A 156 30.55 26.45 -16.68
C ALA A 156 31.23 26.10 -18.02
N MET A 157 30.75 25.06 -18.73
CA MET A 157 31.26 24.70 -20.05
C MET A 157 31.04 25.81 -21.08
N ALA A 158 29.86 26.46 -21.05
CA ALA A 158 29.57 27.62 -21.89
C ALA A 158 30.49 28.80 -21.56
N ALA A 159 30.78 29.06 -20.29
CA ALA A 159 31.70 30.11 -19.87
C ALA A 159 33.13 29.87 -20.39
N ILE A 160 33.59 28.61 -20.42
CA ILE A 160 34.88 28.24 -21.03
C ILE A 160 34.89 28.51 -22.54
N ALA A 161 33.78 28.25 -23.23
CA ALA A 161 33.69 28.58 -24.65
C ALA A 161 33.76 30.11 -24.88
N VAL A 162 33.08 30.89 -24.04
CA VAL A 162 33.11 32.36 -24.08
C VAL A 162 34.50 32.90 -23.76
N SER A 163 35.20 32.34 -22.77
CA SER A 163 36.58 32.74 -22.47
C SER A 163 37.54 32.45 -23.63
N GLY A 164 37.33 31.36 -24.38
CA GLY A 164 38.05 31.08 -25.62
C GLY A 164 37.89 32.20 -26.66
N ILE A 165 36.68 32.75 -26.82
CA ILE A 165 36.42 33.89 -27.73
C ILE A 165 37.17 35.14 -27.26
N ILE A 166 37.16 35.42 -25.96
CA ILE A 166 37.87 36.57 -25.39
C ILE A 166 39.39 36.43 -25.61
N CYS A 167 39.95 35.23 -25.43
CA CYS A 167 41.35 34.96 -25.72
C CYS A 167 41.70 35.15 -27.20
N LEU A 168 40.81 34.79 -28.14
CA LEU A 168 41.02 35.06 -29.56
C LEU A 168 41.11 36.56 -29.84
N VAL A 169 40.19 37.36 -29.30
CA VAL A 169 40.20 38.82 -29.48
C VAL A 169 41.46 39.45 -28.86
N ALA A 170 41.82 39.05 -27.64
CA ALA A 170 43.04 39.52 -26.98
C ALA A 170 44.30 39.14 -27.77
N GLY A 171 44.36 37.92 -28.30
CA GLY A 171 45.47 37.44 -29.12
C GLY A 171 45.64 38.24 -30.42
N VAL A 172 44.54 38.64 -31.07
CA VAL A 172 44.58 39.51 -32.26
C VAL A 172 45.15 40.89 -31.93
N ILE A 173 44.77 41.48 -30.79
CA ILE A 173 45.32 42.77 -30.34
C ILE A 173 46.83 42.64 -30.05
N GLN A 174 47.24 41.56 -29.39
CA GLN A 174 48.65 41.31 -29.05
C GLN A 174 49.54 41.14 -30.29
N LEU A 175 48.97 40.71 -31.43
CA LEU A 175 49.68 40.51 -32.68
C LEU A 175 50.36 41.79 -33.19
N PHE A 176 49.79 42.96 -32.89
CA PHE A 176 50.34 44.27 -33.27
C PHE A 176 51.56 44.69 -32.44
N TYR A 177 51.73 44.15 -31.23
CA TYR A 177 52.84 44.48 -30.33
C TYR A 177 53.93 43.40 -30.35
N HIS A 178 53.52 42.13 -30.23
CA HIS A 178 54.41 40.97 -30.20
C HIS A 178 53.80 39.82 -31.01
N PRO A 179 54.21 39.63 -32.27
CA PRO A 179 53.53 38.71 -33.19
C PRO A 179 53.59 37.24 -32.72
N VAL A 180 54.70 36.83 -32.10
CA VAL A 180 54.87 35.45 -31.60
C VAL A 180 53.91 35.15 -30.43
N ILE A 181 53.76 36.10 -29.50
CA ILE A 181 52.89 35.94 -28.32
C ILE A 181 51.42 35.96 -28.76
N GLY A 182 51.05 36.84 -29.70
CA GLY A 182 49.71 36.88 -30.26
C GLY A 182 49.31 35.56 -30.94
N LEU A 183 50.20 34.99 -31.76
CA LEU A 183 49.92 33.75 -32.50
C LEU A 183 49.74 32.54 -31.56
N MET A 184 50.52 32.47 -30.47
CA MET A 184 50.38 31.45 -29.44
C MET A 184 49.05 31.55 -28.68
N ILE A 185 48.62 32.77 -28.32
CA ILE A 185 47.36 33.01 -27.61
C ILE A 185 46.15 32.70 -28.51
N ILE A 186 46.21 33.05 -29.80
CA ILE A 186 45.17 32.73 -30.78
C ILE A 186 45.03 31.20 -30.93
N GLY A 187 46.15 30.48 -31.07
CA GLY A 187 46.14 29.02 -31.17
C GLY A 187 45.52 28.36 -29.93
N LEU A 188 45.91 28.81 -28.74
CA LEU A 188 45.35 28.30 -27.47
C LEU A 188 43.85 28.62 -27.34
N GLY A 189 43.44 29.84 -27.73
CA GLY A 189 42.04 30.26 -27.71
C GLY A 189 41.16 29.43 -28.65
N ALA A 190 41.66 29.10 -29.85
CA ALA A 190 40.94 28.25 -30.81
C ALA A 190 40.77 26.81 -30.30
N ILE A 191 41.80 26.24 -29.69
CA ILE A 191 41.74 24.91 -29.08
C ILE A 191 40.74 24.91 -27.91
N ALA A 192 40.81 25.90 -27.02
CA ALA A 192 39.88 26.02 -25.89
C ALA A 192 38.43 26.18 -26.35
N LEU A 193 38.18 26.99 -27.38
CA LEU A 193 36.86 27.21 -27.95
C LEU A 193 36.31 25.94 -28.58
N SER A 194 37.10 25.26 -29.42
CA SER A 194 36.67 24.02 -30.08
C SER A 194 36.33 22.92 -29.07
N ILE A 195 37.15 22.73 -28.04
CA ILE A 195 36.90 21.77 -26.96
C ILE A 195 35.65 22.16 -26.18
N GLY A 196 35.52 23.44 -25.79
CA GLY A 196 34.38 23.94 -25.04
C GLY A 196 33.05 23.74 -25.77
N VAL A 197 33.01 24.05 -27.07
CA VAL A 197 31.81 23.86 -27.91
C VAL A 197 31.50 22.37 -28.11
N ALA A 198 32.52 21.54 -28.37
CA ALA A 198 32.33 20.10 -28.57
C ALA A 198 31.80 19.42 -27.30
N LEU A 199 32.37 19.73 -26.13
CA LEU A 199 31.92 19.20 -24.84
C LEU A 199 30.49 19.66 -24.51
N THR A 200 30.19 20.93 -24.72
CA THR A 200 28.84 21.47 -24.50
C THR A 200 27.82 20.77 -25.40
N ALA A 201 28.11 20.58 -26.69
CA ALA A 201 27.20 19.91 -27.63
C ALA A 201 26.99 18.43 -27.30
N LEU A 202 28.06 17.71 -26.92
CA LEU A 202 28.00 16.31 -26.51
C LEU A 202 27.17 16.18 -25.23
N PHE A 203 27.38 17.07 -24.26
CA PHE A 203 26.65 17.06 -23.01
C PHE A 203 25.17 17.38 -23.22
N VAL A 204 24.82 18.38 -24.04
CA VAL A 204 23.42 18.69 -24.37
C VAL A 204 22.75 17.50 -25.05
N LYS A 205 23.42 16.82 -26.00
CA LYS A 205 22.89 15.59 -26.60
C LYS A 205 22.73 14.46 -25.58
N ALA A 206 23.72 14.28 -24.70
CA ALA A 206 23.66 13.29 -23.63
C ALA A 206 22.48 13.57 -22.69
N CYS A 207 22.25 14.83 -22.30
CA CYS A 207 21.08 15.23 -21.51
C CYS A 207 19.77 15.03 -22.26
N ALA A 208 19.68 15.42 -23.54
CA ALA A 208 18.48 15.23 -24.35
C ALA A 208 18.11 13.75 -24.53
N LEU A 209 19.09 12.84 -24.50
CA LEU A 209 18.87 11.40 -24.51
C LEU A 209 18.61 10.85 -23.09
N ALA A 210 19.34 11.34 -22.09
CA ALA A 210 19.27 10.86 -20.72
C ALA A 210 17.95 11.24 -20.04
N ILE A 211 17.44 12.46 -20.23
CA ILE A 211 16.17 12.91 -19.63
C ILE A 211 15.00 11.97 -19.98
N PRO A 212 14.71 11.66 -21.26
CA PRO A 212 13.63 10.72 -21.59
C PRO A 212 13.94 9.28 -21.19
N ALA A 213 15.22 8.85 -21.22
CA ALA A 213 15.61 7.51 -20.78
C ALA A 213 15.42 7.32 -19.27
N ILE A 214 15.85 8.29 -18.46
CA ILE A 214 15.65 8.33 -17.01
C ILE A 214 14.17 8.37 -16.69
N PHE A 215 13.39 9.22 -17.36
CA PHE A 215 11.95 9.28 -17.14
C PHE A 215 11.27 7.93 -17.42
N ARG A 216 11.59 7.28 -18.56
CA ARG A 216 11.10 5.94 -18.87
C ARG A 216 11.55 4.90 -17.85
N PHE A 217 12.79 4.97 -17.37
CA PHE A 217 13.33 4.06 -16.37
C PHE A 217 12.64 4.22 -15.01
N VAL A 218 12.45 5.46 -14.54
CA VAL A 218 11.74 5.77 -13.29
C VAL A 218 10.29 5.31 -13.38
N VAL A 219 9.59 5.63 -14.49
CA VAL A 219 8.21 5.17 -14.71
C VAL A 219 8.15 3.64 -14.79
N SER A 220 9.12 2.99 -15.42
CA SER A 220 9.24 1.53 -15.45
C SER A 220 9.44 0.95 -14.05
N LEU A 221 10.30 1.55 -13.23
CA LEU A 221 10.55 1.10 -11.86
C LEU A 221 9.30 1.24 -10.99
N LEU A 222 8.61 2.39 -11.09
CA LEU A 222 7.35 2.64 -10.39
C LEU A 222 6.26 1.66 -10.83
N ARG A 223 6.12 1.42 -12.15
CA ARG A 223 5.22 0.40 -12.67
C ARG A 223 5.57 -0.99 -12.13
N ARG A 224 6.87 -1.33 -12.05
CA ARG A 224 7.31 -2.66 -11.59
C ARG A 224 7.06 -2.87 -10.10
N ILE A 225 7.27 -1.85 -9.27
CA ILE A 225 6.95 -1.90 -7.83
C ILE A 225 5.44 -1.98 -7.64
N PHE A 226 4.66 -1.16 -8.35
CA PHE A 226 3.21 -1.13 -8.22
C PHE A 226 2.53 -2.39 -8.78
N GLN A 227 3.06 -2.99 -9.85
CA GLN A 227 2.56 -4.24 -10.42
C GLN A 227 3.00 -5.48 -9.63
N ARG A 228 4.12 -5.41 -8.89
CA ARG A 228 4.55 -6.51 -8.02
C ARG A 228 3.56 -6.73 -6.88
N ASN A 229 3.00 -5.66 -6.31
CA ASN A 229 1.96 -5.78 -5.27
C ASN A 229 0.62 -6.30 -5.79
N ARG A 230 0.42 -6.40 -7.12
CA ARG A 230 -0.81 -6.97 -7.71
C ARG A 230 -0.72 -8.48 -8.00
N LYS A 231 0.47 -9.08 -7.84
CA LYS A 231 0.69 -10.52 -8.05
C LYS A 231 0.72 -11.35 -6.76
N GLU A 232 0.72 -10.69 -5.61
CA GLU A 232 0.58 -11.35 -4.30
C GLU A 232 -0.88 -11.31 -3.80
N ALA A 233 -1.82 -10.94 -4.68
CA ALA A 233 -3.25 -10.88 -4.40
C ALA A 233 -4.08 -11.81 -5.33
N VAL A 234 -3.43 -12.79 -5.97
CA VAL A 234 -4.08 -13.87 -6.73
C VAL A 234 -3.51 -15.19 -6.26
#